data_AF-A0A953G9M3-F1
#
_entry.id   AF-A0A953G9M3-F1
#
_cell.length_a   1.000
_cell.length_b   1.000
_cell.length_c   1.000
_cell.angle_alpha   90.00
_cell.angle_beta   90.00
_cell.angle_gamma   90.00
#
_symmetry.space_group_name_H-M   'P 1'
#
loop_
_entity.id
_entity.type
_entity.pdbx_description
1 polymer ?
#
loop_
_entity_poly.entity_id
_entity_poly.type
_entity_poly.pdbx_seq_one_letter_code
_entity_poly.pdbx_strand_id
1 'polypeptide(L)'
;MKKDQLVKKVNAKNFSDSLNLSFYSLMVNGTDKDDIIQGNANEKNFLYGEDGNDYILGANDIDFISGGNGNDVLKGFQGQDELQGNEGDDTIWGGEENDRIYGGINNDTLYGDEGDDLLYGEAGHDTIYGGDGYDEIQGGEGNDTIWAGWNRDFVEGGNGNDFIDGGAGGENKLFGGDGNDTLESYYDNDTLDGGVGDDIITDWGGANTINAGGGNDKFYGAVSFGIHHNTIDMGNGDDYVFAGWGDDIVQGGDGNDILDGSKGNDYLYDFSGNNTINGGDGNDLVYVKGSIYQYSKVNGDDGDDVMITSGDYALNADGGWGNDTIYGAGAVDTLFGNEGNDIINGFGGNDDIGGGAGDDIVDGGDGDDYIYDHTGNDHLMGGAGIDTVQMFGKYDEYSIKYEWDPVTSSYAWRVTDKAGSTRYGGIYGDQGINFISTSVEYLKFVDLDGKAGIIDLRKLPSGFEKSLTVGGGGTCLEALKQVSAAFTDDTLGTESLFLDHKDNYGFGSLVSSQS
;
A
#
# COMPACT_ATOMS: atom_id res chain seq x y z
N MET A 1 -4.46 -64.87 24.21
CA MET A 1 -5.82 -64.37 24.54
C MET A 1 -5.67 -63.47 25.74
N LYS A 2 -6.25 -62.26 25.71
CA LYS A 2 -6.47 -61.35 26.85
C LYS A 2 -5.36 -61.24 27.91
N LYS A 3 -4.50 -60.21 27.79
CA LYS A 3 -4.13 -59.40 28.95
C LYS A 3 -5.34 -58.51 29.20
N ASP A 4 -6.12 -58.76 30.25
CA ASP A 4 -7.10 -57.78 30.74
C ASP A 4 -6.37 -56.92 31.78
N GLN A 5 -6.35 -55.59 31.61
CA GLN A 5 -5.68 -54.67 32.54
C GLN A 5 -6.43 -54.62 33.88
N LEU A 6 -5.67 -54.71 34.99
CA LEU A 6 -6.21 -54.63 36.35
C LEU A 6 -6.25 -53.17 36.79
N VAL A 7 -7.29 -52.45 36.35
CA VAL A 7 -7.60 -51.10 36.79
C VAL A 7 -8.16 -51.12 38.21
N LYS A 8 -7.55 -50.35 39.12
CA LYS A 8 -8.06 -50.15 40.48
C LYS A 8 -8.94 -48.90 40.52
N LYS A 9 -10.26 -49.05 40.32
CA LYS A 9 -11.23 -47.98 40.58
C LYS A 9 -11.28 -47.62 42.08
N VAL A 10 -11.13 -46.34 42.39
CA VAL A 10 -11.32 -45.75 43.72
C VAL A 10 -12.29 -44.57 43.57
N ASN A 11 -13.45 -44.65 44.22
CA ASN A 11 -14.34 -43.50 44.36
C ASN A 11 -13.87 -42.63 45.53
N ALA A 12 -13.87 -41.31 45.36
CA ALA A 12 -13.55 -40.36 46.42
C ALA A 12 -14.56 -40.48 47.58
N LYS A 13 -14.13 -41.11 48.68
CA LYS A 13 -14.83 -41.07 49.96
C LYS A 13 -13.83 -41.02 51.11
N ASN A 14 -13.66 -39.82 51.66
CA ASN A 14 -13.28 -39.52 53.04
C ASN A 14 -12.73 -40.72 53.84
N PHE A 15 -11.41 -40.96 53.78
CA PHE A 15 -10.53 -41.02 54.94
C PHE A 15 -9.08 -41.34 54.56
N SER A 16 -8.16 -40.99 55.47
CA SER A 16 -6.77 -41.41 55.44
C SER A 16 -6.62 -42.93 55.61
N ASP A 17 -6.11 -43.62 54.58
CA ASP A 17 -5.37 -44.88 54.73
C ASP A 17 -4.50 -45.13 53.49
N SER A 18 -3.17 -45.18 53.65
CA SER A 18 -2.21 -45.29 52.55
C SER A 18 -2.10 -46.73 52.03
N LEU A 19 -2.76 -47.03 50.91
CA LEU A 19 -2.86 -48.39 50.36
C LEU A 19 -1.84 -48.65 49.23
N ASN A 20 -0.59 -48.91 49.60
CA ASN A 20 0.53 -49.16 48.67
C ASN A 20 0.44 -50.56 48.03
N LEU A 21 0.10 -50.60 46.73
CA LEU A 21 0.05 -51.78 45.86
C LEU A 21 0.33 -51.32 44.43
N SER A 22 1.33 -51.93 43.77
CA SER A 22 1.66 -51.62 42.37
C SER A 22 0.60 -52.15 41.40
N PHE A 23 -0.08 -51.27 40.69
CA PHE A 23 -0.93 -51.57 39.54
C PHE A 23 -0.22 -51.19 38.23
N TYR A 24 -0.90 -51.38 37.09
CA TYR A 24 -0.44 -50.88 35.78
C TYR A 24 -1.19 -49.63 35.34
N SER A 25 -2.16 -49.18 36.16
CA SER A 25 -2.91 -47.95 35.99
C SER A 25 -3.82 -47.70 37.20
N LEU A 26 -3.84 -46.49 37.74
CA LEU A 26 -4.84 -46.04 38.72
C LEU A 26 -6.13 -45.60 38.01
N MET A 27 -7.27 -45.63 38.71
CA MET A 27 -8.45 -44.89 38.26
C MET A 27 -9.19 -44.29 39.45
N VAL A 28 -9.34 -42.96 39.47
CA VAL A 28 -10.04 -42.21 40.52
C VAL A 28 -11.25 -41.52 39.90
N ASN A 29 -12.39 -41.61 40.56
CA ASN A 29 -13.61 -40.87 40.25
C ASN A 29 -13.96 -40.05 41.49
N GLY A 30 -14.17 -38.73 41.31
CA GLY A 30 -14.59 -37.78 42.35
C GLY A 30 -16.03 -37.98 42.79
N THR A 31 -16.73 -36.86 43.04
CA THR A 31 -18.13 -36.81 43.45
C THR A 31 -18.80 -35.58 42.87
N ASP A 32 -20.11 -35.45 43.09
CA ASP A 32 -20.90 -34.27 42.73
C ASP A 32 -20.61 -33.03 43.63
N LYS A 33 -19.31 -32.75 43.89
CA LYS A 33 -18.71 -31.59 44.61
C LYS A 33 -17.20 -31.43 44.38
N ASP A 34 -16.72 -30.21 44.62
CA ASP A 34 -15.33 -29.81 44.90
C ASP A 34 -14.51 -30.87 45.69
N ASP A 35 -13.73 -31.65 44.93
CA ASP A 35 -12.86 -32.74 45.37
C ASP A 35 -11.37 -32.40 45.10
N ILE A 36 -10.46 -33.11 45.78
CA ILE A 36 -9.01 -32.99 45.56
C ILE A 36 -8.46 -34.36 45.19
N ILE A 37 -8.01 -34.50 43.95
CA ILE A 37 -7.59 -35.76 43.35
C ILE A 37 -6.08 -35.71 43.09
N GLN A 38 -5.38 -36.79 43.44
CA GLN A 38 -3.94 -36.92 43.21
C GLN A 38 -3.61 -38.32 42.69
N GLY A 39 -2.90 -38.38 41.57
CA GLY A 39 -2.39 -39.59 40.94
C GLY A 39 -1.17 -40.20 41.62
N ASN A 40 -0.69 -41.29 41.02
CA ASN A 40 0.49 -42.04 41.44
C ASN A 40 1.67 -41.74 40.50
N ALA A 41 2.68 -41.04 40.99
CA ALA A 41 3.92 -40.64 40.30
C ALA A 41 4.85 -41.76 39.73
N ASN A 42 4.35 -42.97 39.47
CA ASN A 42 5.05 -44.14 38.90
C ASN A 42 4.05 -45.08 38.15
N GLU A 43 2.83 -44.61 37.87
CA GLU A 43 1.74 -45.41 37.29
C GLU A 43 0.78 -44.49 36.51
N LYS A 44 0.51 -44.80 35.23
CA LYS A 44 -0.54 -44.15 34.44
C LYS A 44 -1.87 -44.00 35.20
N ASN A 45 -2.34 -42.79 35.36
CA ASN A 45 -3.57 -42.42 36.05
C ASN A 45 -4.72 -42.21 35.05
N PHE A 46 -5.94 -42.33 35.59
CA PHE A 46 -7.20 -41.97 34.94
C PHE A 46 -8.04 -41.26 36.00
N LEU A 47 -8.09 -39.93 35.95
CA LEU A 47 -8.63 -39.07 36.99
C LEU A 47 -9.85 -38.30 36.44
N TYR A 48 -10.95 -38.31 37.17
CA TYR A 48 -12.22 -37.68 36.80
C TYR A 48 -12.78 -36.95 38.02
N GLY A 49 -13.10 -35.66 37.91
CA GLY A 49 -13.76 -34.88 38.96
C GLY A 49 -15.27 -35.20 39.05
N GLU A 50 -15.96 -34.98 37.93
CA GLU A 50 -17.39 -35.22 37.63
C GLU A 50 -18.33 -33.99 37.75
N ASP A 51 -18.78 -33.53 38.92
CA ASP A 51 -19.39 -32.17 39.06
C ASP A 51 -18.70 -31.46 40.24
N GLY A 52 -18.16 -30.25 40.09
CA GLY A 52 -17.41 -29.64 41.19
C GLY A 52 -16.60 -28.41 40.80
N ASN A 53 -15.71 -28.00 41.71
CA ASN A 53 -14.66 -27.03 41.46
C ASN A 53 -13.37 -27.70 41.95
N ASP A 54 -12.88 -28.61 41.15
CA ASP A 54 -11.96 -29.67 41.53
C ASP A 54 -10.49 -29.28 41.35
N TYR A 55 -9.62 -29.97 42.09
CA TYR A 55 -8.18 -29.78 41.99
C TYR A 55 -7.50 -31.13 41.75
N ILE A 56 -7.11 -31.37 40.50
CA ILE A 56 -6.63 -32.66 40.02
C ILE A 56 -5.14 -32.59 39.63
N LEU A 57 -4.36 -33.49 40.21
CA LEU A 57 -2.94 -33.67 39.92
C LEU A 57 -2.69 -35.06 39.34
N GLY A 58 -2.04 -35.14 38.17
CA GLY A 58 -1.49 -36.36 37.59
C GLY A 58 -0.32 -36.90 38.42
N ALA A 59 0.90 -36.75 37.91
CA ALA A 59 2.16 -36.52 38.65
C ALA A 59 3.40 -36.86 37.80
N ASN A 60 3.54 -38.12 37.40
CA ASN A 60 4.66 -38.63 36.59
C ASN A 60 4.24 -39.97 35.96
N ASP A 61 4.63 -40.18 34.70
CA ASP A 61 4.08 -41.16 33.74
C ASP A 61 2.71 -40.70 33.17
N ILE A 62 2.52 -40.93 31.86
CA ILE A 62 1.32 -40.63 31.04
C ILE A 62 -0.02 -40.81 31.78
N ASP A 63 -0.70 -39.70 32.06
CA ASP A 63 -1.93 -39.53 32.80
C ASP A 63 -3.08 -38.97 31.95
N PHE A 64 -4.30 -39.37 32.31
CA PHE A 64 -5.53 -39.03 31.62
C PHE A 64 -6.46 -38.34 32.62
N ILE A 65 -6.71 -37.05 32.41
CA ILE A 65 -7.36 -36.15 33.37
C ILE A 65 -8.58 -35.51 32.73
N SER A 66 -9.72 -35.58 33.40
CA SER A 66 -10.92 -34.82 33.06
C SER A 66 -11.45 -34.14 34.33
N GLY A 67 -11.75 -32.85 34.21
CA GLY A 67 -12.45 -32.08 35.24
C GLY A 67 -13.91 -32.54 35.35
N GLY A 68 -14.79 -31.84 34.64
CA GLY A 68 -16.21 -32.17 34.56
C GLY A 68 -17.08 -30.93 34.43
N ASN A 69 -18.00 -30.73 35.37
CA ASN A 69 -18.90 -29.57 35.38
C ASN A 69 -18.55 -28.62 36.53
N GLY A 70 -17.92 -27.49 36.19
CA GLY A 70 -17.55 -26.36 37.07
C GLY A 70 -16.07 -25.99 36.91
N ASN A 71 -15.65 -24.90 37.56
CA ASN A 71 -14.30 -24.33 37.35
C ASN A 71 -13.20 -25.14 38.05
N ASP A 72 -12.44 -25.89 37.27
CA ASP A 72 -11.49 -26.89 37.71
C ASP A 72 -10.02 -26.47 37.51
N VAL A 73 -9.11 -27.12 38.25
CA VAL A 73 -7.67 -26.93 38.14
C VAL A 73 -6.99 -28.27 37.88
N LEU A 74 -6.44 -28.44 36.68
CA LEU A 74 -5.85 -29.69 36.19
C LEU A 74 -4.34 -29.52 35.96
N LYS A 75 -3.52 -30.50 36.35
CA LYS A 75 -2.05 -30.48 36.17
C LYS A 75 -1.48 -31.86 35.87
N GLY A 76 -0.79 -32.03 34.75
CA GLY A 76 -0.12 -33.29 34.37
C GLY A 76 1.20 -33.51 35.11
N PHE A 77 2.11 -32.54 34.94
CA PHE A 77 3.49 -32.39 35.43
C PHE A 77 4.60 -33.08 34.61
N GLN A 78 4.58 -34.40 34.38
CA GLN A 78 5.70 -35.11 33.72
C GLN A 78 5.27 -36.36 32.93
N GLY A 79 5.33 -36.25 31.61
CA GLY A 79 4.99 -37.31 30.66
C GLY A 79 3.79 -36.92 29.80
N GLN A 80 3.74 -37.50 28.59
CA GLN A 80 2.76 -37.18 27.55
C GLN A 80 1.30 -37.43 27.96
N ASP A 81 0.64 -36.45 28.54
CA ASP A 81 -0.65 -36.50 29.20
C ASP A 81 -1.83 -36.12 28.25
N GLU A 82 -3.06 -36.37 28.71
CA GLU A 82 -4.31 -36.00 28.02
C GLU A 82 -5.26 -35.36 29.05
N LEU A 83 -5.46 -34.03 28.97
CA LEU A 83 -6.19 -33.21 29.93
C LEU A 83 -7.41 -32.54 29.28
N GLN A 84 -8.55 -32.55 29.98
CA GLN A 84 -9.84 -32.03 29.48
C GLN A 84 -10.59 -31.26 30.57
N GLY A 85 -10.90 -29.98 30.37
CA GLY A 85 -11.70 -29.16 31.29
C GLY A 85 -13.16 -29.63 31.36
N ASN A 86 -13.87 -29.44 30.24
CA ASN A 86 -15.26 -29.81 29.91
C ASN A 86 -16.31 -28.66 30.01
N GLU A 87 -17.01 -28.45 31.14
CA GLU A 87 -17.97 -27.33 31.31
C GLU A 87 -17.54 -26.39 32.45
N GLY A 88 -16.69 -25.38 32.20
CA GLY A 88 -16.14 -24.51 33.25
C GLY A 88 -15.36 -23.30 32.72
N ASP A 89 -14.98 -22.36 33.60
CA ASP A 89 -13.86 -21.44 33.29
C ASP A 89 -12.63 -22.02 34.03
N ASP A 90 -11.90 -22.92 33.38
CA ASP A 90 -10.91 -23.84 33.97
C ASP A 90 -9.47 -23.31 33.91
N THR A 91 -8.53 -24.00 34.56
CA THR A 91 -7.10 -23.74 34.38
C THR A 91 -6.28 -25.02 34.32
N ILE A 92 -5.66 -25.26 33.17
CA ILE A 92 -4.99 -26.51 32.81
C ILE A 92 -3.51 -26.27 32.56
N TRP A 93 -2.66 -27.12 33.15
CA TRP A 93 -1.23 -27.19 32.85
C TRP A 93 -0.87 -28.60 32.38
N GLY A 94 -0.15 -28.68 31.27
CA GLY A 94 0.56 -29.88 30.84
C GLY A 94 1.76 -30.15 31.76
N GLY A 95 2.96 -29.77 31.34
CA GLY A 95 4.16 -29.78 32.18
C GLY A 95 5.47 -30.02 31.42
N GLU A 96 6.01 -31.22 31.54
CA GLU A 96 7.20 -31.68 30.79
C GLU A 96 6.79 -32.87 29.89
N GLU A 97 7.24 -32.85 28.62
CA GLU A 97 6.87 -33.76 27.51
C GLU A 97 5.55 -33.39 26.79
N ASN A 98 5.37 -33.95 25.58
CA ASN A 98 4.32 -33.62 24.60
C ASN A 98 2.88 -33.97 25.05
N ASP A 99 2.10 -32.96 25.42
CA ASP A 99 0.78 -33.10 26.02
C ASP A 99 -0.38 -32.87 25.05
N ARG A 100 -1.61 -33.15 25.51
CA ARG A 100 -2.87 -32.80 24.84
C ARG A 100 -3.80 -32.12 25.81
N ILE A 101 -4.16 -30.88 25.50
CA ILE A 101 -5.00 -30.04 26.35
C ILE A 101 -6.24 -29.65 25.55
N TYR A 102 -7.41 -29.89 26.16
CA TYR A 102 -8.70 -29.38 25.70
C TYR A 102 -9.29 -28.57 26.85
N GLY A 103 -9.67 -27.32 26.59
CA GLY A 103 -10.52 -26.53 27.47
C GLY A 103 -11.93 -27.14 27.52
N GLY A 104 -12.80 -26.67 26.64
CA GLY A 104 -14.11 -27.26 26.38
C GLY A 104 -15.16 -26.22 26.04
N ILE A 105 -16.06 -25.94 26.98
CA ILE A 105 -16.95 -24.78 26.89
C ILE A 105 -16.76 -23.90 28.11
N ASN A 106 -16.95 -22.59 27.92
CA ASN A 106 -16.63 -21.50 28.86
C ASN A 106 -15.13 -21.11 28.83
N ASN A 107 -14.71 -20.17 29.69
CA ASN A 107 -13.54 -19.32 29.43
C ASN A 107 -12.24 -19.87 30.05
N ASP A 108 -11.48 -20.62 29.28
CA ASP A 108 -10.39 -21.44 29.81
C ASP A 108 -9.03 -20.74 29.81
N THR A 109 -8.11 -21.26 30.64
CA THR A 109 -6.70 -20.84 30.64
C THR A 109 -5.77 -22.05 30.57
N LEU A 110 -5.04 -22.17 29.47
CA LEU A 110 -4.27 -23.35 29.10
C LEU A 110 -2.76 -23.05 29.06
N TYR A 111 -1.93 -23.98 29.54
CA TYR A 111 -0.48 -23.92 29.53
C TYR A 111 0.11 -25.26 29.07
N GLY A 112 0.93 -25.28 28.01
CA GLY A 112 1.74 -26.45 27.64
C GLY A 112 2.93 -26.64 28.59
N ASP A 113 3.72 -25.57 28.76
CA ASP A 113 4.99 -25.46 29.51
C ASP A 113 6.26 -25.94 28.72
N GLU A 114 6.69 -27.22 28.80
CA GLU A 114 7.90 -27.76 28.12
C GLU A 114 7.58 -29.03 27.27
N GLY A 115 7.07 -28.88 26.05
CA GLY A 115 6.75 -29.99 25.13
C GLY A 115 6.64 -29.56 23.65
N ASP A 116 6.45 -30.51 22.71
CA ASP A 116 5.83 -30.17 21.41
C ASP A 116 4.33 -30.50 21.57
N ASP A 117 3.52 -29.51 21.93
CA ASP A 117 2.19 -29.70 22.54
C ASP A 117 1.02 -29.50 21.56
N LEU A 118 -0.18 -29.89 22.00
CA LEU A 118 -1.42 -29.78 21.23
C LEU A 118 -2.53 -29.20 22.11
N LEU A 119 -2.92 -27.95 21.86
CA LEU A 119 -3.83 -27.17 22.69
C LEU A 119 -5.08 -26.75 21.91
N TYR A 120 -6.25 -27.00 22.50
CA TYR A 120 -7.56 -26.57 21.99
C TYR A 120 -8.32 -25.79 23.07
N GLY A 121 -8.73 -24.55 22.82
CA GLY A 121 -9.71 -23.85 23.67
C GLY A 121 -11.11 -24.46 23.54
N GLU A 122 -11.50 -24.71 22.28
CA GLU A 122 -12.81 -25.19 21.80
C GLU A 122 -13.91 -24.10 21.74
N ALA A 123 -14.46 -23.59 22.85
CA ALA A 123 -15.58 -22.64 22.81
C ALA A 123 -15.72 -21.73 24.06
N GLY A 124 -14.98 -20.62 24.08
CA GLY A 124 -14.89 -19.71 25.22
C GLY A 124 -14.53 -18.26 24.87
N HIS A 125 -13.66 -17.67 25.69
CA HIS A 125 -12.81 -16.54 25.29
C HIS A 125 -11.51 -16.79 26.04
N ASP A 126 -10.62 -17.51 25.37
CA ASP A 126 -9.66 -18.39 26.05
C ASP A 126 -8.27 -17.77 26.10
N THR A 127 -7.49 -18.18 27.10
CA THR A 127 -6.14 -17.66 27.32
C THR A 127 -5.13 -18.79 27.21
N ILE A 128 -4.47 -18.89 26.06
CA ILE A 128 -3.62 -20.03 25.71
C ILE A 128 -2.14 -19.62 25.72
N TYR A 129 -1.33 -20.44 26.39
CA TYR A 129 0.12 -20.39 26.34
C TYR A 129 0.62 -21.76 25.86
N GLY A 130 1.39 -21.78 24.77
CA GLY A 130 2.16 -22.98 24.38
C GLY A 130 3.32 -23.19 25.35
N GLY A 131 4.53 -22.84 24.94
CA GLY A 131 5.69 -22.86 25.82
C GLY A 131 7.04 -22.85 25.09
N ASP A 132 7.88 -23.82 25.41
CA ASP A 132 9.18 -24.06 24.78
C ASP A 132 9.13 -25.31 23.85
N GLY A 133 8.68 -25.19 22.59
CA GLY A 133 8.69 -26.33 21.67
C GLY A 133 8.16 -26.13 20.23
N TYR A 134 7.43 -27.12 19.72
CA TYR A 134 6.63 -27.00 18.48
C TYR A 134 5.18 -27.20 18.85
N ASP A 135 4.42 -26.12 19.00
CA ASP A 135 3.06 -26.19 19.50
C ASP A 135 2.04 -26.10 18.34
N GLU A 136 0.99 -26.92 18.43
CA GLU A 136 -0.17 -26.88 17.53
C GLU A 136 -1.37 -26.39 18.35
N ILE A 137 -1.73 -25.12 18.16
CA ILE A 137 -2.71 -24.39 18.98
C ILE A 137 -3.94 -24.04 18.13
N GLN A 138 -5.14 -24.30 18.67
CA GLN A 138 -6.39 -23.75 18.19
C GLN A 138 -7.14 -23.02 19.32
N GLY A 139 -7.64 -21.81 19.06
CA GLY A 139 -8.61 -21.12 19.91
C GLY A 139 -9.98 -21.81 19.83
N GLY A 140 -10.88 -21.31 18.97
CA GLY A 140 -12.11 -22.02 18.61
C GLY A 140 -13.28 -21.11 18.19
N GLU A 141 -14.36 -21.13 18.98
CA GLU A 141 -15.43 -20.12 18.95
C GLU A 141 -15.22 -19.13 20.11
N GLY A 142 -14.67 -17.94 19.88
CA GLY A 142 -14.26 -17.07 20.99
C GLY A 142 -13.83 -15.63 20.69
N ASN A 143 -12.86 -15.16 21.48
CA ASN A 143 -12.14 -13.89 21.37
C ASN A 143 -10.85 -14.12 22.15
N ASP A 144 -9.98 -14.91 21.57
CA ASP A 144 -8.98 -15.68 22.29
C ASP A 144 -7.66 -14.91 22.36
N THR A 145 -6.84 -15.22 23.35
CA THR A 145 -5.57 -14.55 23.59
C THR A 145 -4.47 -15.60 23.70
N ILE A 146 -3.74 -15.77 22.60
CA ILE A 146 -2.78 -16.85 22.39
C ILE A 146 -1.37 -16.27 22.40
N TRP A 147 -0.49 -16.89 23.19
CA TRP A 147 0.96 -16.74 23.10
C TRP A 147 1.55 -18.10 22.74
N ALA A 148 2.16 -18.21 21.56
CA ALA A 148 2.75 -19.46 21.09
C ALA A 148 3.97 -19.83 21.94
N GLY A 149 5.05 -19.05 21.85
CA GLY A 149 6.14 -19.07 22.84
C GLY A 149 7.54 -19.02 22.24
N TRP A 150 8.25 -20.15 22.29
CA TRP A 150 9.60 -20.29 21.76
C TRP A 150 9.72 -21.44 20.77
N ASN A 151 10.62 -21.21 19.80
CA ASN A 151 10.87 -22.02 18.61
C ASN A 151 9.79 -21.82 17.54
N ARG A 152 9.00 -22.83 17.16
CA ARG A 152 8.24 -22.81 15.90
C ARG A 152 6.86 -23.40 16.07
N ASP A 153 5.85 -22.58 15.89
CA ASP A 153 4.48 -22.99 16.23
C ASP A 153 3.52 -22.91 15.04
N PHE A 154 2.36 -23.53 15.22
CA PHE A 154 1.19 -23.44 14.36
C PHE A 154 0.00 -22.97 15.21
N VAL A 155 -0.55 -21.79 14.90
CA VAL A 155 -1.66 -21.19 15.65
C VAL A 155 -2.81 -20.86 14.70
N GLU A 156 -4.01 -21.26 15.08
CA GLU A 156 -5.28 -20.90 14.43
C GLU A 156 -6.21 -20.29 15.48
N GLY A 157 -6.63 -19.03 15.31
CA GLY A 157 -7.56 -18.35 16.24
C GLY A 157 -8.93 -18.99 16.19
N GLY A 158 -9.67 -18.75 15.10
CA GLY A 158 -10.90 -19.47 14.77
C GLY A 158 -12.05 -18.56 14.33
N ASN A 159 -12.97 -18.26 15.24
CA ASN A 159 -14.15 -17.44 14.97
C ASN A 159 -14.32 -16.40 16.09
N GLY A 160 -14.29 -15.12 15.74
CA GLY A 160 -14.28 -14.02 16.70
C GLY A 160 -13.02 -13.16 16.55
N ASN A 161 -12.85 -12.15 17.41
CA ASN A 161 -11.70 -11.25 17.32
C ASN A 161 -10.58 -11.74 18.24
N ASP A 162 -9.52 -12.28 17.67
CA ASP A 162 -8.46 -12.97 18.40
C ASP A 162 -7.16 -12.15 18.46
N PHE A 163 -6.35 -12.40 19.49
CA PHE A 163 -4.99 -11.88 19.63
C PHE A 163 -4.00 -13.04 19.62
N ILE A 164 -3.03 -13.00 18.69
CA ILE A 164 -2.02 -14.03 18.49
C ILE A 164 -0.63 -13.40 18.52
N ASP A 165 0.10 -13.66 19.61
CA ASP A 165 1.55 -13.42 19.69
C ASP A 165 2.27 -14.72 19.29
N GLY A 166 2.94 -14.70 18.15
CA GLY A 166 3.62 -15.86 17.58
C GLY A 166 4.94 -16.25 18.26
N GLY A 167 5.42 -15.48 19.25
CA GLY A 167 6.70 -15.78 19.89
C GLY A 167 7.91 -15.70 18.95
N ALA A 168 9.00 -16.40 19.29
CA ALA A 168 10.27 -16.28 18.55
C ALA A 168 11.15 -17.55 18.58
N GLY A 169 12.01 -17.71 17.57
CA GLY A 169 13.02 -18.76 17.48
C GLY A 169 12.80 -19.79 16.37
N GLY A 170 11.88 -19.55 15.44
CA GLY A 170 11.52 -20.46 14.37
C GLY A 170 10.42 -19.91 13.45
N GLU A 171 10.27 -20.54 12.27
CA GLU A 171 9.44 -20.08 11.14
C GLU A 171 7.93 -20.31 11.37
N ASN A 172 7.28 -19.47 12.18
CA ASN A 172 5.93 -19.63 12.69
C ASN A 172 4.83 -19.63 11.61
N LYS A 173 3.64 -20.11 11.99
CA LYS A 173 2.42 -20.07 11.18
C LYS A 173 1.25 -19.59 12.00
N LEU A 174 0.78 -18.38 11.73
CA LEU A 174 -0.30 -17.72 12.46
C LEU A 174 -1.49 -17.51 11.51
N PHE A 175 -2.66 -17.98 11.90
CA PHE A 175 -3.93 -17.79 11.19
C PHE A 175 -4.94 -17.16 12.17
N GLY A 176 -5.54 -16.02 11.82
CA GLY A 176 -6.64 -15.42 12.58
C GLY A 176 -7.93 -16.24 12.42
N GLY A 177 -8.75 -15.88 11.42
CA GLY A 177 -9.90 -16.67 11.01
C GLY A 177 -11.10 -15.85 10.53
N ASP A 178 -12.29 -16.17 11.06
CA ASP A 178 -13.53 -15.41 10.84
C ASP A 178 -13.63 -14.31 11.94
N GLY A 179 -12.83 -13.25 11.78
CA GLY A 179 -12.47 -12.34 12.88
C GLY A 179 -12.12 -10.91 12.48
N ASN A 180 -11.60 -10.14 13.43
CA ASN A 180 -11.11 -8.76 13.26
C ASN A 180 -9.88 -8.71 14.18
N ASP A 181 -8.81 -9.35 13.71
CA ASP A 181 -7.81 -10.02 14.54
C ASP A 181 -6.55 -9.18 14.72
N THR A 182 -5.65 -9.62 15.61
CA THR A 182 -4.37 -8.97 15.84
C THR A 182 -3.26 -10.01 15.95
N LEU A 183 -2.38 -10.06 14.95
CA LEU A 183 -1.26 -10.99 14.85
C LEU A 183 0.07 -10.23 15.03
N GLU A 184 0.96 -10.74 15.89
CA GLU A 184 2.33 -10.22 16.09
C GLU A 184 3.40 -11.30 15.80
N SER A 185 4.32 -11.04 14.86
CA SER A 185 5.50 -11.88 14.54
C SER A 185 6.82 -11.20 14.91
N TYR A 186 7.89 -11.97 15.18
CA TYR A 186 9.11 -11.44 15.81
C TYR A 186 10.40 -11.41 14.97
N TYR A 187 11.16 -12.51 14.87
CA TYR A 187 12.56 -12.45 14.40
C TYR A 187 13.01 -13.64 13.53
N ASP A 188 12.06 -14.36 12.94
CA ASP A 188 12.28 -15.51 12.05
C ASP A 188 11.41 -15.38 10.78
N ASN A 189 11.44 -16.34 9.85
CA ASN A 189 10.71 -16.22 8.59
C ASN A 189 9.31 -16.84 8.72
N ASP A 190 8.35 -16.02 9.13
CA ASP A 190 7.02 -16.44 9.54
C ASP A 190 5.99 -16.39 8.39
N THR A 191 4.88 -17.12 8.55
CA THR A 191 3.70 -17.04 7.67
C THR A 191 2.51 -16.54 8.47
N LEU A 192 1.90 -15.44 8.03
CA LEU A 192 0.76 -14.82 8.69
C LEU A 192 -0.43 -14.76 7.72
N ASP A 193 -1.60 -15.14 8.20
CA ASP A 193 -2.88 -15.13 7.49
C ASP A 193 -3.91 -14.46 8.41
N GLY A 194 -4.47 -13.32 8.03
CA GLY A 194 -5.51 -12.63 8.81
C GLY A 194 -6.81 -13.42 8.75
N GLY A 195 -7.54 -13.27 7.63
CA GLY A 195 -8.67 -14.11 7.28
C GLY A 195 -9.84 -13.31 6.71
N VAL A 196 -10.87 -13.07 7.55
CA VAL A 196 -12.15 -12.46 7.16
C VAL A 196 -12.66 -11.45 8.21
N GLY A 197 -12.02 -10.29 8.24
CA GLY A 197 -12.56 -9.02 8.74
C GLY A 197 -11.46 -7.95 8.75
N ASP A 198 -11.63 -6.82 9.43
CA ASP A 198 -10.63 -5.74 9.39
C ASP A 198 -9.48 -6.00 10.38
N ASP A 199 -8.39 -6.57 9.88
CA ASP A 199 -7.31 -7.14 10.68
C ASP A 199 -6.14 -6.17 10.95
N ILE A 200 -5.27 -6.54 11.89
CA ILE A 200 -4.03 -5.84 12.24
C ILE A 200 -2.88 -6.85 12.33
N ILE A 201 -1.92 -6.75 11.42
CA ILE A 201 -0.72 -7.60 11.36
C ILE A 201 0.50 -6.73 11.65
N THR A 202 1.28 -7.08 12.69
CA THR A 202 2.49 -6.36 13.09
C THR A 202 3.70 -7.28 13.02
N ASP A 203 4.73 -6.84 12.31
CA ASP A 203 5.97 -7.58 12.11
C ASP A 203 7.17 -6.83 12.72
N TRP A 204 7.87 -7.48 13.66
CA TRP A 204 9.07 -6.94 14.30
C TRP A 204 10.39 -7.36 13.60
N GLY A 205 10.34 -8.23 12.58
CA GLY A 205 11.48 -8.66 11.78
C GLY A 205 11.34 -10.08 11.18
N GLY A 206 12.37 -10.47 10.41
CA GLY A 206 12.34 -11.69 9.59
C GLY A 206 12.36 -11.40 8.10
N ALA A 207 11.78 -12.30 7.32
CA ALA A 207 11.47 -12.13 5.90
C ALA A 207 10.22 -12.99 5.61
N ASN A 208 9.07 -12.35 5.76
CA ASN A 208 7.80 -12.99 6.10
C ASN A 208 6.87 -13.12 4.89
N THR A 209 5.90 -14.03 4.98
CA THR A 209 4.81 -14.13 3.99
C THR A 209 3.50 -13.78 4.67
N ILE A 210 2.84 -12.71 4.21
CA ILE A 210 1.62 -12.17 4.80
C ILE A 210 0.48 -12.21 3.77
N ASN A 211 -0.66 -12.74 4.20
CA ASN A 211 -1.96 -12.60 3.56
C ASN A 211 -2.89 -11.91 4.57
N ALA A 212 -3.40 -10.71 4.31
CA ALA A 212 -4.36 -10.09 5.23
C ALA A 212 -5.77 -10.68 4.99
N GLY A 213 -6.33 -10.41 3.81
CA GLY A 213 -7.24 -11.31 3.12
C GLY A 213 -8.62 -10.74 2.80
N GLY A 214 -9.30 -10.12 3.76
CA GLY A 214 -10.76 -10.11 3.76
C GLY A 214 -11.50 -9.02 4.53
N GLY A 215 -10.84 -7.92 4.89
CA GLY A 215 -11.49 -6.71 5.40
C GLY A 215 -10.64 -5.47 5.12
N ASN A 216 -10.78 -4.40 5.90
CA ASN A 216 -10.02 -3.16 5.69
C ASN A 216 -8.75 -3.17 6.53
N ASP A 217 -7.71 -3.82 6.03
CA ASP A 217 -6.65 -4.45 6.80
C ASP A 217 -5.45 -3.51 7.03
N LYS A 218 -4.58 -3.88 7.97
CA LYS A 218 -3.42 -3.07 8.39
C LYS A 218 -2.17 -3.91 8.58
N PHE A 219 -1.15 -3.68 7.75
CA PHE A 219 0.20 -4.21 7.96
C PHE A 219 1.17 -3.14 8.48
N TYR A 220 1.96 -3.49 9.49
CA TYR A 220 3.03 -2.66 10.04
C TYR A 220 4.33 -3.48 10.17
N GLY A 221 5.27 -3.29 9.25
CA GLY A 221 6.55 -3.99 9.28
C GLY A 221 7.70 -3.27 10.00
N ALA A 222 8.84 -3.96 10.04
CA ALA A 222 9.91 -3.70 10.98
C ALA A 222 10.81 -2.49 10.62
N VAL A 223 10.85 -1.47 11.50
CA VAL A 223 11.78 -0.32 11.43
C VAL A 223 13.11 -0.58 12.15
N SER A 224 13.64 -1.79 11.98
CA SER A 224 14.66 -2.42 12.84
C SER A 224 15.99 -2.67 12.11
N PHE A 225 17.06 -3.00 12.84
CA PHE A 225 18.37 -3.29 12.25
C PHE A 225 18.46 -4.70 11.65
N GLY A 226 17.72 -4.91 10.56
CA GLY A 226 17.88 -6.02 9.62
C GLY A 226 17.91 -5.51 8.17
N ILE A 227 17.77 -6.43 7.23
CA ILE A 227 17.14 -6.17 5.94
C ILE A 227 16.02 -7.20 5.89
N HIS A 228 14.80 -6.70 5.94
CA HIS A 228 13.58 -7.50 5.93
C HIS A 228 13.07 -7.58 4.49
N HIS A 229 12.50 -8.72 4.10
CA HIS A 229 12.12 -9.00 2.72
C HIS A 229 10.78 -9.70 2.73
N ASN A 230 9.74 -8.93 3.03
CA ASN A 230 8.39 -9.37 3.22
C ASN A 230 7.69 -9.53 1.86
N THR A 231 6.79 -10.51 1.79
CA THR A 231 5.84 -10.67 0.67
C THR A 231 4.45 -10.53 1.24
N ILE A 232 3.79 -9.42 0.91
CA ILE A 232 2.52 -8.96 1.47
C ILE A 232 1.45 -9.00 0.38
N ASP A 233 0.32 -9.63 0.68
CA ASP A 233 -0.91 -9.58 -0.11
C ASP A 233 -2.06 -9.14 0.82
N MET A 234 -2.67 -7.99 0.56
CA MET A 234 -3.75 -7.47 1.42
C MET A 234 -5.13 -8.02 1.04
N GLY A 235 -5.35 -8.37 -0.23
CA GLY A 235 -6.53 -9.09 -0.67
C GLY A 235 -7.72 -8.20 -1.04
N ASN A 236 -8.64 -7.93 -0.11
CA ASN A 236 -9.97 -7.36 -0.41
C ASN A 236 -10.45 -6.28 0.59
N GLY A 237 -9.81 -5.10 0.63
CA GLY A 237 -10.25 -3.98 1.48
C GLY A 237 -9.96 -2.59 0.92
N ASP A 238 -10.28 -1.54 1.69
CA ASP A 238 -9.60 -0.25 1.58
C ASP A 238 -8.38 -0.31 2.54
N ASP A 239 -7.26 -0.87 2.07
CA ASP A 239 -6.19 -1.40 2.94
C ASP A 239 -5.08 -0.40 3.28
N TYR A 240 -4.30 -0.69 4.32
CA TYR A 240 -3.13 0.10 4.74
C TYR A 240 -1.88 -0.76 4.95
N VAL A 241 -0.80 -0.44 4.24
CA VAL A 241 0.51 -1.09 4.36
C VAL A 241 1.59 -0.06 4.68
N PHE A 242 2.34 -0.32 5.75
CA PHE A 242 3.66 0.25 6.00
C PHE A 242 4.66 -0.92 5.99
N ALA A 243 5.44 -1.07 4.92
CA ALA A 243 6.15 -2.32 4.61
C ALA A 243 7.35 -2.59 5.52
N GLY A 244 8.20 -1.57 5.76
CA GLY A 244 9.24 -1.64 6.79
C GLY A 244 10.61 -1.19 6.28
N TRP A 245 11.65 -2.01 6.54
CA TRP A 245 13.05 -1.77 6.16
C TRP A 245 13.66 -3.00 5.46
N GLY A 246 13.71 -2.93 4.14
CA GLY A 246 14.41 -3.82 3.22
C GLY A 246 13.59 -4.06 1.95
N ASP A 247 14.15 -4.74 0.95
CA ASP A 247 13.51 -4.86 -0.37
C ASP A 247 12.23 -5.72 -0.29
N ASP A 248 11.07 -5.08 -0.21
CA ASP A 248 9.76 -5.69 0.06
C ASP A 248 8.92 -5.89 -1.22
N ILE A 249 7.93 -6.80 -1.15
CA ILE A 249 6.95 -7.06 -2.21
C ILE A 249 5.56 -6.83 -1.65
N VAL A 250 4.83 -5.85 -2.18
CA VAL A 250 3.51 -5.44 -1.68
C VAL A 250 2.46 -5.52 -2.78
N GLN A 251 1.44 -6.36 -2.59
CA GLN A 251 0.17 -6.29 -3.30
C GLN A 251 -0.87 -5.63 -2.38
N GLY A 252 -1.55 -4.59 -2.87
CA GLY A 252 -2.83 -4.13 -2.30
C GLY A 252 -3.93 -5.14 -2.65
N GLY A 253 -4.97 -4.72 -3.37
CA GLY A 253 -5.88 -5.65 -4.01
C GLY A 253 -7.17 -5.07 -4.58
N ASP A 254 -8.29 -5.45 -3.95
CA ASP A 254 -9.65 -5.25 -4.46
C ASP A 254 -10.42 -4.08 -3.76
N GLY A 255 -9.71 -3.00 -3.36
CA GLY A 255 -10.31 -1.73 -2.95
C GLY A 255 -9.35 -0.53 -3.00
N ASN A 256 -9.52 0.49 -2.15
CA ASN A 256 -8.82 1.79 -2.27
C ASN A 256 -7.63 1.91 -1.29
N ASP A 257 -6.46 1.43 -1.72
CA ASP A 257 -5.37 1.08 -0.82
C ASP A 257 -4.37 2.23 -0.56
N ILE A 258 -3.69 2.16 0.58
CA ILE A 258 -2.58 3.04 0.96
C ILE A 258 -1.35 2.18 1.21
N LEU A 259 -0.34 2.28 0.34
CA LEU A 259 0.86 1.44 0.37
C LEU A 259 2.10 2.32 0.54
N ASP A 260 2.98 1.99 1.48
CA ASP A 260 4.21 2.75 1.80
C ASP A 260 5.39 1.77 1.99
N GLY A 261 6.25 1.63 0.96
CA GLY A 261 7.43 0.74 0.98
C GLY A 261 8.44 1.15 2.05
N SER A 262 8.54 2.45 2.27
CA SER A 262 9.32 3.15 3.31
C SER A 262 10.83 3.11 3.13
N LYS A 263 11.47 1.94 3.02
CA LYS A 263 12.92 1.81 2.78
C LYS A 263 13.31 0.46 2.17
N GLY A 264 13.68 0.42 0.89
CA GLY A 264 14.12 -0.82 0.28
C GLY A 264 14.56 -0.68 -1.18
N ASN A 265 14.00 -1.54 -2.02
CA ASN A 265 14.08 -1.54 -3.49
C ASN A 265 12.80 -2.23 -3.95
N ASP A 266 11.67 -1.58 -3.67
CA ASP A 266 10.41 -2.25 -3.32
C ASP A 266 9.55 -2.49 -4.56
N TYR A 267 8.82 -3.60 -4.57
CA TYR A 267 7.89 -3.91 -5.65
C TYR A 267 6.44 -3.78 -5.17
N LEU A 268 5.88 -2.58 -5.34
CA LEU A 268 4.51 -2.24 -4.97
C LEU A 268 3.61 -2.37 -6.20
N TYR A 269 2.53 -3.15 -6.10
CA TYR A 269 1.65 -3.36 -7.25
C TYR A 269 0.18 -3.54 -6.88
N ASP A 270 -0.67 -3.11 -7.79
CA ASP A 270 -2.09 -2.90 -7.52
C ASP A 270 -2.94 -3.09 -8.79
N PHE A 271 -4.16 -3.59 -8.60
CA PHE A 271 -5.05 -4.03 -9.66
C PHE A 271 -6.44 -3.40 -9.66
N SER A 272 -6.79 -2.55 -8.68
CA SER A 272 -8.10 -1.89 -8.62
C SER A 272 -8.06 -0.46 -8.03
N GLY A 273 -9.06 -0.08 -7.23
CA GLY A 273 -8.98 1.09 -6.34
C GLY A 273 -8.85 2.51 -6.89
N ASN A 274 -8.46 3.41 -5.98
CA ASN A 274 -8.04 4.80 -6.17
C ASN A 274 -6.98 5.09 -5.11
N ASN A 275 -5.74 4.70 -5.38
CA ASN A 275 -4.81 4.29 -4.31
C ASN A 275 -3.77 5.38 -4.05
N THR A 276 -3.13 5.31 -2.89
CA THR A 276 -2.04 6.21 -2.51
C THR A 276 -0.80 5.36 -2.26
N ILE A 277 0.11 5.34 -3.22
CA ILE A 277 1.33 4.53 -3.18
C ILE A 277 2.54 5.44 -3.00
N ASN A 278 3.42 5.06 -2.07
CA ASN A 278 4.73 5.66 -1.85
C ASN A 278 5.80 4.55 -1.93
N GLY A 279 6.88 4.81 -2.66
CA GLY A 279 8.11 4.02 -2.60
C GLY A 279 8.81 4.23 -1.26
N GLY A 280 9.82 5.10 -1.20
CA GLY A 280 10.50 5.49 0.02
C GLY A 280 11.97 5.88 -0.21
N ASP A 281 12.86 5.53 0.73
CA ASP A 281 14.30 5.49 0.43
C ASP A 281 14.59 4.21 -0.37
N GLY A 282 14.74 4.28 -1.69
CA GLY A 282 14.86 3.05 -2.48
C GLY A 282 15.20 3.19 -3.96
N ASN A 283 14.96 2.15 -4.73
CA ASN A 283 15.01 2.14 -6.20
C ASN A 283 13.83 1.26 -6.61
N ASP A 284 12.64 1.85 -6.59
CA ASP A 284 11.40 1.12 -6.41
C ASP A 284 10.69 0.88 -7.76
N LEU A 285 9.86 -0.15 -7.80
CA LEU A 285 9.05 -0.52 -8.97
C LEU A 285 7.58 -0.49 -8.59
N VAL A 286 6.86 0.54 -9.03
CA VAL A 286 5.42 0.66 -8.80
C VAL A 286 4.65 0.25 -10.06
N TYR A 287 3.74 -0.72 -9.94
CA TYR A 287 2.84 -1.12 -11.04
C TYR A 287 1.37 -0.96 -10.66
N VAL A 288 0.70 0.07 -11.18
CA VAL A 288 -0.74 0.29 -10.96
C VAL A 288 -1.55 -0.07 -12.21
N LYS A 289 -2.66 -0.76 -12.02
CA LYS A 289 -3.58 -1.11 -13.09
C LYS A 289 -5.01 -0.95 -12.61
N GLY A 290 -5.87 -0.32 -13.41
CA GLY A 290 -7.30 -0.25 -13.09
C GLY A 290 -8.20 -0.04 -14.31
N SER A 291 -9.34 0.59 -14.08
CA SER A 291 -10.39 0.86 -15.06
C SER A 291 -10.59 2.36 -15.30
N ILE A 292 -11.29 2.68 -16.39
CA ILE A 292 -11.76 4.05 -16.69
C ILE A 292 -12.48 4.63 -15.45
N TYR A 293 -12.17 5.89 -15.13
CA TYR A 293 -12.68 6.67 -13.98
C TYR A 293 -12.06 6.37 -12.60
N GLN A 294 -11.02 5.53 -12.52
CA GLN A 294 -10.18 5.43 -11.33
C GLN A 294 -8.94 6.35 -11.43
N TYR A 295 -8.36 6.68 -10.28
CA TYR A 295 -7.20 7.58 -10.15
C TYR A 295 -6.36 7.20 -8.92
N SER A 296 -5.07 6.98 -9.10
CA SER A 296 -4.10 6.75 -8.01
C SER A 296 -3.10 7.89 -7.96
N LYS A 297 -2.66 8.25 -6.75
CA LYS A 297 -1.40 8.95 -6.55
C LYS A 297 -0.28 7.93 -6.35
N VAL A 298 0.80 8.09 -7.08
CA VAL A 298 2.09 7.45 -6.83
C VAL A 298 3.13 8.50 -6.43
N ASN A 299 4.11 8.08 -5.65
CA ASN A 299 5.25 8.87 -5.20
C ASN A 299 6.47 7.93 -5.17
N GLY A 300 7.60 8.29 -5.79
CA GLY A 300 8.86 7.55 -5.63
C GLY A 300 9.52 7.87 -4.29
N ASP A 301 9.78 9.17 -4.09
CA ASP A 301 10.52 9.80 -2.98
C ASP A 301 12.05 9.87 -3.20
N ASP A 302 12.87 8.97 -2.67
CA ASP A 302 14.35 9.11 -2.61
C ASP A 302 15.08 7.98 -3.39
N GLY A 303 14.85 7.87 -4.72
CA GLY A 303 15.33 6.77 -5.57
C GLY A 303 15.56 7.05 -7.06
N ASP A 304 16.13 6.08 -7.82
CA ASP A 304 15.93 6.04 -9.29
C ASP A 304 14.78 5.05 -9.58
N ASP A 305 13.55 5.56 -9.64
CA ASP A 305 12.34 4.75 -9.53
C ASP A 305 11.69 4.43 -10.88
N VAL A 306 10.84 3.40 -10.89
CA VAL A 306 10.14 2.93 -12.09
C VAL A 306 8.64 2.83 -11.82
N MET A 307 7.90 3.84 -12.27
CA MET A 307 6.44 3.88 -12.19
C MET A 307 5.82 3.42 -13.51
N ILE A 308 4.97 2.41 -13.46
CA ILE A 308 4.29 1.85 -14.64
C ILE A 308 2.80 1.82 -14.39
N THR A 309 2.03 2.41 -15.30
CA THR A 309 0.58 2.23 -15.34
C THR A 309 0.09 1.55 -16.62
N SER A 310 -1.16 1.08 -16.61
CA SER A 310 -1.73 0.42 -17.78
C SER A 310 -3.27 0.41 -17.81
N GLY A 311 -3.81 0.55 -19.01
CA GLY A 311 -5.24 0.66 -19.29
C GLY A 311 -5.65 2.08 -19.64
N ASP A 312 -6.95 2.35 -19.64
CA ASP A 312 -7.53 3.68 -19.85
C ASP A 312 -7.65 4.42 -18.49
N TYR A 313 -6.57 4.41 -17.70
CA TYR A 313 -6.47 4.84 -16.31
C TYR A 313 -5.87 6.26 -16.20
N ALA A 314 -6.16 7.01 -15.14
CA ALA A 314 -5.57 8.34 -14.91
C ALA A 314 -4.57 8.31 -13.74
N LEU A 315 -3.30 8.61 -14.00
CA LEU A 315 -2.21 8.62 -13.04
C LEU A 315 -1.88 10.03 -12.56
N ASN A 316 -1.63 10.17 -11.26
CA ASN A 316 -0.80 11.24 -10.71
C ASN A 316 0.50 10.65 -10.18
N ALA A 317 1.61 10.87 -10.90
CA ALA A 317 2.93 10.36 -10.54
C ALA A 317 3.86 11.52 -10.18
N ASP A 318 4.60 11.33 -9.10
CA ASP A 318 5.63 12.20 -8.59
C ASP A 318 6.86 11.31 -8.39
N GLY A 319 7.95 11.57 -9.11
CA GLY A 319 9.22 10.85 -8.97
C GLY A 319 9.86 11.17 -7.64
N GLY A 320 10.81 12.11 -7.67
CA GLY A 320 11.33 12.74 -6.47
C GLY A 320 12.80 13.12 -6.64
N TRP A 321 13.67 12.29 -6.07
CA TRP A 321 15.11 12.53 -5.92
C TRP A 321 15.98 11.44 -6.55
N GLY A 322 15.85 11.23 -7.86
CA GLY A 322 16.81 10.46 -8.65
C GLY A 322 16.37 10.32 -10.10
N ASN A 323 16.89 9.33 -10.83
CA ASN A 323 16.77 9.27 -12.29
C ASN A 323 15.56 8.43 -12.73
N ASP A 324 14.38 9.03 -12.62
CA ASP A 324 13.10 8.31 -12.61
C ASP A 324 12.62 7.90 -14.01
N THR A 325 11.84 6.82 -14.07
CA THR A 325 11.21 6.30 -15.28
C THR A 325 9.69 6.14 -15.08
N ILE A 326 8.92 7.06 -15.67
CA ILE A 326 7.47 7.16 -15.47
C ILE A 326 6.71 6.83 -16.76
N TYR A 327 5.85 5.83 -16.71
CA TYR A 327 4.94 5.46 -17.79
C TYR A 327 3.48 5.69 -17.38
N GLY A 328 2.85 6.66 -18.04
CA GLY A 328 1.41 6.92 -18.01
C GLY A 328 0.58 5.85 -18.71
N ALA A 329 -0.60 6.23 -19.18
CA ALA A 329 -1.66 5.32 -19.57
C ALA A 329 -2.45 5.78 -20.83
N GLY A 330 -3.75 5.47 -20.88
CA GLY A 330 -4.68 5.81 -21.96
C GLY A 330 -5.72 6.87 -21.58
N ALA A 331 -5.46 7.67 -20.54
CA ALA A 331 -6.32 8.76 -20.10
C ALA A 331 -5.46 9.97 -19.65
N VAL A 332 -6.13 11.01 -19.13
CA VAL A 332 -5.46 12.27 -18.75
C VAL A 332 -4.62 12.08 -17.48
N ASP A 333 -3.31 12.15 -17.65
CA ASP A 333 -2.32 11.93 -16.62
C ASP A 333 -1.69 13.25 -16.10
N THR A 334 -0.96 13.14 -14.99
CA THR A 334 -0.20 14.23 -14.38
C THR A 334 1.12 13.65 -13.86
N LEU A 335 2.24 13.95 -14.51
CA LEU A 335 3.49 13.19 -14.38
C LEU A 335 4.68 14.13 -14.12
N PHE A 336 5.36 13.99 -12.98
CA PHE A 336 6.51 14.82 -12.60
C PHE A 336 7.72 13.96 -12.25
N GLY A 337 8.90 14.25 -12.84
CA GLY A 337 10.17 13.63 -12.45
C GLY A 337 10.79 14.30 -11.22
N ASN A 338 10.98 15.62 -11.30
CA ASN A 338 11.56 16.54 -10.29
C ASN A 338 13.10 16.69 -10.32
N GLU A 339 13.89 16.02 -9.46
CA GLU A 339 15.34 16.29 -9.31
C GLU A 339 16.19 15.11 -9.81
N GLY A 340 16.21 14.91 -11.14
CA GLY A 340 16.71 13.69 -11.76
C GLY A 340 17.45 13.81 -13.10
N ASN A 341 17.23 12.85 -13.99
CA ASN A 341 17.58 12.87 -15.44
C ASN A 341 16.57 11.95 -16.14
N ASP A 342 15.33 12.40 -16.21
CA ASP A 342 14.18 11.50 -16.11
C ASP A 342 13.66 11.01 -17.46
N ILE A 343 12.90 9.92 -17.45
CA ILE A 343 12.32 9.29 -18.65
C ILE A 343 10.80 9.19 -18.46
N ILE A 344 10.05 10.13 -19.03
CA ILE A 344 8.59 10.21 -18.89
C ILE A 344 7.92 9.94 -20.23
N ASN A 345 6.89 9.07 -20.24
CA ASN A 345 6.01 8.84 -21.38
C ASN A 345 4.54 8.89 -20.95
N GLY A 346 3.74 9.81 -21.48
CA GLY A 346 2.29 9.89 -21.20
C GLY A 346 1.46 8.86 -21.96
N PHE A 347 2.02 8.27 -23.02
CA PHE A 347 1.38 7.38 -24.01
C PHE A 347 0.18 7.95 -24.76
N GLY A 348 -0.88 8.38 -24.10
CA GLY A 348 -2.09 8.86 -24.77
C GLY A 348 -3.17 9.37 -23.85
N GLY A 349 -3.23 10.69 -23.71
CA GLY A 349 -4.21 11.37 -22.89
C GLY A 349 -4.42 12.80 -23.34
N ASN A 350 -4.12 13.73 -22.44
CA ASN A 350 -4.23 15.17 -22.66
C ASN A 350 -3.42 15.91 -21.56
N ASP A 351 -2.14 15.53 -21.43
CA ASP A 351 -1.49 15.30 -20.14
C ASP A 351 -0.72 16.51 -19.57
N ASP A 352 -0.58 16.58 -18.24
CA ASP A 352 0.16 17.66 -17.55
C ASP A 352 1.51 17.12 -17.03
N ILE A 353 2.57 17.28 -17.83
CA ILE A 353 3.85 16.60 -17.64
C ILE A 353 4.98 17.61 -17.34
N GLY A 354 5.87 17.28 -16.41
CA GLY A 354 7.16 17.95 -16.28
C GLY A 354 8.31 17.00 -15.98
N GLY A 355 9.46 17.23 -16.60
CA GLY A 355 10.73 16.63 -16.17
C GLY A 355 11.16 17.30 -14.86
N GLY A 356 12.13 18.21 -14.94
CA GLY A 356 12.45 19.09 -13.83
C GLY A 356 13.88 19.63 -13.90
N ALA A 357 14.75 19.04 -13.10
CA ALA A 357 16.08 19.57 -12.77
C ALA A 357 17.21 18.59 -13.14
N GLY A 358 17.15 18.06 -14.37
CA GLY A 358 18.09 17.11 -14.93
C GLY A 358 18.47 17.36 -16.39
N ASP A 359 19.06 16.39 -17.07
CA ASP A 359 19.09 16.32 -18.54
C ASP A 359 18.00 15.34 -19.03
N ASP A 360 16.74 15.79 -19.07
CA ASP A 360 15.54 14.92 -19.10
C ASP A 360 15.09 14.45 -20.50
N ILE A 361 14.24 13.41 -20.54
CA ILE A 361 13.58 12.85 -21.73
C ILE A 361 12.07 12.74 -21.48
N VAL A 362 11.27 13.50 -22.22
CA VAL A 362 9.80 13.49 -22.10
C VAL A 362 9.15 13.24 -23.46
N ASP A 363 8.12 12.40 -23.48
CA ASP A 363 7.28 12.12 -24.65
C ASP A 363 5.81 12.18 -24.23
N GLY A 364 5.02 13.13 -24.76
CA GLY A 364 3.61 13.30 -24.44
C GLY A 364 2.80 12.07 -24.87
N GLY A 365 2.52 11.97 -26.17
CA GLY A 365 1.94 10.76 -26.77
C GLY A 365 0.83 11.11 -27.78
N ASP A 366 -0.27 10.37 -27.74
CA ASP A 366 -1.49 10.67 -28.50
C ASP A 366 -2.43 11.62 -27.69
N GLY A 367 -2.15 12.94 -27.65
CA GLY A 367 -2.96 13.91 -26.89
C GLY A 367 -2.76 15.40 -27.22
N ASP A 368 -3.64 16.28 -26.72
CA ASP A 368 -3.43 17.75 -26.73
C ASP A 368 -2.65 18.17 -25.45
N ASP A 369 -1.38 17.78 -25.35
CA ASP A 369 -0.63 17.73 -24.09
C ASP A 369 -0.02 19.07 -23.62
N TYR A 370 0.36 19.14 -22.34
CA TYR A 370 1.02 20.27 -21.69
C TYR A 370 2.32 19.82 -21.01
N ILE A 371 3.46 20.11 -21.64
CA ILE A 371 4.80 19.77 -21.11
C ILE A 371 5.44 21.04 -20.54
N TYR A 372 5.84 21.03 -19.27
CA TYR A 372 6.54 22.15 -18.62
C TYR A 372 7.85 21.72 -17.96
N ASP A 373 8.95 22.41 -18.27
CA ASP A 373 10.28 21.92 -17.91
C ASP A 373 11.24 23.01 -17.42
N HIS A 374 12.05 22.68 -16.41
CA HIS A 374 12.73 23.64 -15.54
C HIS A 374 14.19 23.94 -15.91
N THR A 375 15.16 23.11 -15.51
CA THR A 375 16.59 23.47 -15.60
C THR A 375 17.48 22.33 -16.09
N GLY A 376 17.52 22.16 -17.42
CA GLY A 376 18.23 21.05 -18.03
C GLY A 376 18.80 21.24 -19.43
N ASN A 377 18.86 20.14 -20.18
CA ASN A 377 19.39 20.02 -21.54
C ASN A 377 18.51 19.13 -22.45
N ASP A 378 17.22 19.42 -22.47
CA ASP A 378 16.17 18.39 -22.40
C ASP A 378 15.66 17.90 -23.76
N HIS A 379 15.12 16.69 -23.77
CA HIS A 379 14.60 16.01 -24.94
C HIS A 379 13.08 15.82 -24.87
N LEU A 380 12.38 16.95 -25.01
CA LEU A 380 10.92 17.03 -24.97
C LEU A 380 10.30 16.76 -26.35
N MET A 381 9.43 15.77 -26.44
CA MET A 381 8.62 15.41 -27.61
C MET A 381 7.13 15.54 -27.23
N GLY A 382 6.35 16.20 -28.09
CA GLY A 382 4.91 16.39 -27.83
C GLY A 382 4.03 15.29 -28.40
N GLY A 383 4.54 14.47 -29.32
CA GLY A 383 3.79 13.37 -29.92
C GLY A 383 2.83 13.85 -31.02
N ALA A 384 1.52 13.71 -30.78
CA ALA A 384 0.50 13.61 -31.83
C ALA A 384 -0.83 14.35 -31.57
N GLY A 385 -0.81 15.62 -31.12
CA GLY A 385 -2.01 16.47 -31.09
C GLY A 385 -1.73 17.95 -31.34
N ILE A 386 -2.20 18.80 -30.42
CA ILE A 386 -1.94 20.26 -30.37
C ILE A 386 -1.26 20.62 -29.04
N ASP A 387 -0.11 20.00 -28.87
CA ASP A 387 0.75 20.06 -27.70
C ASP A 387 1.29 21.48 -27.41
N THR A 388 1.53 21.75 -26.13
CA THR A 388 1.99 23.02 -25.57
C THR A 388 3.24 22.79 -24.74
N VAL A 389 4.33 23.49 -25.05
CA VAL A 389 5.60 23.36 -24.32
C VAL A 389 5.96 24.68 -23.63
N GLN A 390 6.10 24.63 -22.31
CA GLN A 390 6.61 25.71 -21.47
C GLN A 390 8.06 25.40 -21.03
N MET A 391 8.99 26.30 -21.35
CA MET A 391 10.38 26.19 -20.90
C MET A 391 10.73 27.33 -19.93
N PHE A 392 11.23 27.01 -18.74
CA PHE A 392 11.54 28.02 -17.71
C PHE A 392 12.95 28.64 -17.86
N GLY A 393 13.09 29.55 -18.84
CA GLY A 393 14.31 30.34 -19.04
C GLY A 393 14.04 31.82 -19.33
N LYS A 394 15.02 32.70 -19.09
CA LYS A 394 14.90 34.11 -19.51
C LYS A 394 15.02 34.20 -21.03
N TYR A 395 13.98 34.69 -21.70
CA TYR A 395 13.97 34.83 -23.16
C TYR A 395 15.15 35.64 -23.71
N ASP A 396 15.61 36.68 -23.00
CA ASP A 396 16.81 37.47 -23.34
C ASP A 396 18.15 36.70 -23.26
N GLU A 397 18.13 35.44 -22.83
CA GLU A 397 19.31 34.58 -22.66
C GLU A 397 19.35 33.40 -23.66
N TYR A 398 18.32 33.25 -24.50
CA TYR A 398 18.20 32.18 -25.51
C TYR A 398 17.58 32.68 -26.83
N SER A 399 17.56 31.83 -27.86
CA SER A 399 16.81 32.05 -29.10
C SER A 399 16.45 30.72 -29.75
N ILE A 400 15.20 30.59 -30.19
CA ILE A 400 14.60 29.35 -30.67
C ILE A 400 14.34 29.45 -32.18
N LYS A 401 14.67 28.40 -32.95
CA LYS A 401 14.49 28.35 -34.42
C LYS A 401 14.13 26.94 -34.88
N TYR A 402 13.09 26.81 -35.69
CA TYR A 402 12.84 25.60 -36.47
C TYR A 402 13.75 25.57 -37.69
N GLU A 403 14.74 24.66 -37.72
CA GLU A 403 15.66 24.50 -38.84
C GLU A 403 16.06 23.03 -39.06
N TRP A 404 16.63 22.72 -40.22
CA TRP A 404 17.03 21.36 -40.57
C TRP A 404 18.25 20.94 -39.75
N ASP A 405 18.12 19.88 -38.95
CA ASP A 405 19.25 19.26 -38.26
C ASP A 405 19.99 18.30 -39.21
N PRO A 406 21.27 18.56 -39.55
CA PRO A 406 22.07 17.66 -40.36
C PRO A 406 22.53 16.37 -39.64
N VAL A 407 22.30 16.23 -38.33
CA VAL A 407 22.66 15.02 -37.56
C VAL A 407 21.56 13.97 -37.66
N THR A 408 20.33 14.30 -37.27
CA THR A 408 19.15 13.41 -37.36
C THR A 408 18.53 13.35 -38.76
N SER A 409 18.85 14.32 -39.65
CA SER A 409 18.25 14.45 -41.00
C SER A 409 16.74 14.71 -40.97
N SER A 410 16.31 15.60 -40.07
CA SER A 410 14.94 16.04 -39.86
C SER A 410 14.87 17.57 -39.69
N TYR A 411 13.67 18.15 -39.54
CA TYR A 411 13.52 19.51 -39.02
C TYR A 411 13.26 19.46 -37.52
N ALA A 412 14.04 20.22 -36.75
CA ALA A 412 14.01 20.26 -35.29
C ALA A 412 14.06 21.71 -34.77
N TRP A 413 13.72 21.90 -33.50
CA TRP A 413 13.80 23.20 -32.84
C TRP A 413 15.17 23.42 -32.20
N ARG A 414 16.01 24.21 -32.87
CA ARG A 414 17.32 24.62 -32.39
C ARG A 414 17.20 25.73 -31.35
N VAL A 415 17.70 25.46 -30.14
CA VAL A 415 17.85 26.44 -29.06
C VAL A 415 19.30 26.93 -29.04
N THR A 416 19.49 28.25 -29.01
CA THR A 416 20.81 28.92 -29.03
C THR A 416 20.92 29.86 -27.84
N ASP A 417 21.86 29.63 -26.94
CA ASP A 417 22.06 30.44 -25.73
C ASP A 417 22.78 31.79 -26.02
N LYS A 418 22.85 32.63 -24.98
CA LYS A 418 23.53 33.94 -24.99
C LYS A 418 25.05 33.86 -25.20
N ALA A 419 25.68 32.71 -24.96
CA ALA A 419 27.10 32.46 -25.22
C ALA A 419 27.34 32.01 -26.68
N GLY A 420 26.28 31.68 -27.42
CA GLY A 420 26.34 31.12 -28.77
C GLY A 420 26.53 29.60 -28.79
N SER A 421 26.36 28.92 -27.65
CA SER A 421 26.20 27.46 -27.63
C SER A 421 24.84 27.12 -28.23
N THR A 422 24.76 26.06 -29.03
CA THR A 422 23.51 25.70 -29.72
C THR A 422 23.22 24.23 -29.59
N ARG A 423 22.10 23.90 -28.94
CA ARG A 423 21.54 22.56 -28.84
C ARG A 423 20.40 22.43 -29.85
N TYR A 424 20.22 21.26 -30.43
CA TYR A 424 18.96 20.93 -31.10
C TYR A 424 18.11 20.21 -30.06
N GLY A 425 17.07 20.87 -29.56
CA GLY A 425 16.06 20.19 -28.76
C GLY A 425 15.26 19.30 -29.68
N GLY A 426 15.07 18.04 -29.30
CA GLY A 426 14.36 17.04 -30.09
C GLY A 426 12.85 17.22 -30.09
N ILE A 427 12.37 18.45 -30.22
CA ILE A 427 10.95 18.78 -30.31
C ILE A 427 10.44 18.29 -31.67
N TYR A 428 10.02 17.03 -31.67
CA TYR A 428 9.39 16.32 -32.77
C TYR A 428 7.90 16.13 -32.46
N GLY A 429 7.07 16.53 -33.41
CA GLY A 429 5.61 16.47 -33.36
C GLY A 429 5.06 16.97 -34.69
N ASP A 430 4.07 16.28 -35.27
CA ASP A 430 3.65 16.48 -36.66
C ASP A 430 2.32 17.24 -36.78
N GLN A 431 2.06 18.21 -35.90
CA GLN A 431 1.21 19.42 -36.05
C GLN A 431 1.46 20.39 -34.88
N GLY A 432 0.95 21.64 -34.95
CA GLY A 432 0.35 22.28 -33.76
C GLY A 432 1.19 23.08 -32.75
N ILE A 433 2.42 22.66 -32.40
CA ILE A 433 3.13 23.05 -31.15
C ILE A 433 3.06 24.54 -30.77
N ASN A 434 2.57 24.82 -29.55
CA ASN A 434 2.52 26.17 -28.97
C ASN A 434 3.63 26.40 -27.92
N PHE A 435 4.54 27.33 -28.21
CA PHE A 435 5.60 27.74 -27.26
C PHE A 435 5.09 28.81 -26.29
N ILE A 436 4.99 28.48 -25.00
CA ILE A 436 4.75 29.47 -23.93
C ILE A 436 6.08 29.76 -23.21
N SER A 437 6.91 30.58 -23.85
CA SER A 437 7.95 31.28 -23.09
C SER A 437 7.29 32.38 -22.25
N THR A 438 7.71 32.52 -20.98
CA THR A 438 7.17 33.49 -20.02
C THR A 438 7.62 34.95 -20.28
N SER A 439 7.87 35.30 -21.54
CA SER A 439 7.71 36.66 -22.08
C SER A 439 6.77 36.63 -23.29
N VAL A 440 5.48 36.84 -23.02
CA VAL A 440 4.34 36.54 -23.93
C VAL A 440 4.41 37.28 -25.28
N GLU A 441 4.28 36.53 -26.39
CA GLU A 441 4.21 37.08 -27.76
C GLU A 441 2.79 37.17 -28.36
N TYR A 442 1.80 36.49 -27.79
CA TYR A 442 0.40 36.52 -28.25
C TYR A 442 -0.57 36.37 -27.07
N LEU A 443 -1.81 36.88 -27.22
CA LEU A 443 -2.93 36.44 -26.37
C LEU A 443 -4.08 35.90 -27.24
N LYS A 444 -4.70 34.82 -26.76
CA LYS A 444 -5.83 34.10 -27.37
C LYS A 444 -7.04 34.23 -26.43
N PHE A 445 -8.21 34.59 -26.95
CA PHE A 445 -9.45 34.69 -26.17
C PHE A 445 -10.55 33.86 -26.83
N VAL A 446 -11.47 33.32 -26.02
CA VAL A 446 -12.69 32.63 -26.46
C VAL A 446 -13.87 33.21 -25.68
N ASP A 447 -15.02 33.43 -26.33
CA ASP A 447 -16.26 33.85 -25.67
C ASP A 447 -17.20 32.68 -25.32
N LEU A 448 -18.24 32.97 -24.52
CA LEU A 448 -19.20 31.98 -24.02
C LEU A 448 -20.12 31.39 -25.12
N ASP A 449 -20.07 31.92 -26.35
CA ASP A 449 -20.73 31.34 -27.53
C ASP A 449 -19.75 30.53 -28.40
N GLY A 450 -18.55 30.24 -27.89
CA GLY A 450 -17.56 29.34 -28.51
C GLY A 450 -16.72 29.96 -29.63
N LYS A 451 -16.58 31.29 -29.70
CA LYS A 451 -15.79 31.96 -30.75
C LYS A 451 -14.43 32.44 -30.25
N ALA A 452 -13.38 32.11 -30.98
CA ALA A 452 -12.00 32.40 -30.64
C ALA A 452 -11.36 33.54 -31.48
N GLY A 453 -10.37 34.23 -30.92
CA GLY A 453 -9.55 35.24 -31.59
C GLY A 453 -8.14 35.38 -30.98
N ILE A 454 -7.19 35.93 -31.74
CA ILE A 454 -5.75 35.99 -31.39
C ILE A 454 -5.19 37.41 -31.65
N ILE A 455 -4.33 37.90 -30.75
CA ILE A 455 -3.57 39.16 -30.86
C ILE A 455 -2.07 38.86 -31.02
N ASP A 456 -1.40 39.51 -31.97
CA ASP A 456 0.04 39.37 -32.28
C ASP A 456 0.86 40.53 -31.69
N LEU A 457 1.58 40.29 -30.59
CA LEU A 457 2.35 41.31 -29.85
C LEU A 457 3.75 41.57 -30.45
N ARG A 458 4.10 40.97 -31.60
CA ARG A 458 5.40 41.15 -32.27
C ARG A 458 5.42 42.36 -33.19
N LYS A 459 4.25 42.94 -33.49
CA LYS A 459 4.09 44.16 -34.29
C LYS A 459 4.26 45.46 -33.48
N LEU A 460 4.54 45.35 -32.18
CA LEU A 460 4.84 46.49 -31.30
C LEU A 460 6.27 47.01 -31.56
N PRO A 461 6.48 48.34 -31.73
CA PRO A 461 7.82 48.89 -31.90
C PRO A 461 8.74 48.66 -30.69
N SER A 462 10.04 48.47 -30.95
CA SER A 462 11.05 48.31 -29.91
C SER A 462 11.15 49.56 -29.02
N GLY A 463 10.83 49.40 -27.73
CA GLY A 463 10.78 50.49 -26.75
C GLY A 463 9.50 50.52 -25.91
N PHE A 464 8.47 49.73 -26.25
CA PHE A 464 7.31 49.50 -25.40
C PHE A 464 7.57 48.43 -24.33
N GLU A 465 7.19 48.70 -23.08
CA GLU A 465 6.92 47.63 -22.10
C GLU A 465 5.67 46.86 -22.55
N LYS A 466 5.77 45.53 -22.66
CA LYS A 466 4.65 44.68 -23.07
C LYS A 466 3.86 44.20 -21.85
N SER A 467 2.68 44.77 -21.65
CA SER A 467 1.60 44.14 -20.87
C SER A 467 0.28 44.32 -21.60
N LEU A 468 -0.55 43.27 -21.65
CA LEU A 468 -1.93 43.37 -22.12
C LEU A 468 -2.78 42.27 -21.47
N THR A 469 -3.91 42.68 -20.87
CA THR A 469 -4.89 41.81 -20.22
C THR A 469 -6.04 41.47 -21.19
N VAL A 470 -6.80 40.41 -20.88
CA VAL A 470 -7.94 39.92 -21.68
C VAL A 470 -8.93 41.04 -22.03
N GLY A 471 -9.22 41.19 -23.33
CA GLY A 471 -10.10 42.24 -23.85
C GLY A 471 -11.25 41.71 -24.71
N GLY A 472 -12.45 41.64 -24.14
CA GLY A 472 -13.73 41.45 -24.86
C GLY A 472 -14.94 42.09 -24.16
N GLY A 473 -14.69 42.85 -23.09
CA GLY A 473 -15.61 43.02 -21.96
C GLY A 473 -16.40 44.33 -21.85
N GLY A 474 -16.21 45.31 -22.76
CA GLY A 474 -17.20 46.39 -22.95
C GLY A 474 -18.41 45.91 -23.77
N THR A 475 -18.71 44.61 -23.67
CA THR A 475 -19.02 43.74 -24.82
C THR A 475 -18.01 43.85 -25.98
N CYS A 476 -18.16 43.01 -27.00
CA CYS A 476 -17.11 42.69 -27.98
C CYS A 476 -16.58 43.88 -28.83
N LEU A 477 -17.26 45.04 -28.83
CA LEU A 477 -16.93 46.17 -29.69
C LEU A 477 -15.92 47.16 -29.08
N GLU A 478 -15.87 47.32 -27.74
CA GLU A 478 -15.00 48.32 -27.11
C GLU A 478 -13.56 47.84 -26.90
N ALA A 479 -13.35 46.52 -26.78
CA ALA A 479 -11.99 45.95 -26.71
C ALA A 479 -11.25 46.08 -28.05
N LEU A 480 -11.95 45.82 -29.15
CA LEU A 480 -11.49 46.11 -30.52
C LEU A 480 -11.09 47.60 -30.68
N LYS A 481 -11.81 48.46 -29.94
CA LYS A 481 -11.54 49.89 -29.84
C LYS A 481 -10.40 50.25 -28.88
N GLN A 482 -10.03 49.41 -27.90
CA GLN A 482 -8.84 49.62 -27.08
C GLN A 482 -7.55 49.24 -27.82
N VAL A 483 -7.60 48.30 -28.76
CA VAL A 483 -6.54 48.13 -29.77
C VAL A 483 -6.43 49.40 -30.64
N SER A 484 -7.53 50.11 -30.90
CA SER A 484 -7.51 51.50 -31.39
C SER A 484 -7.55 52.58 -30.28
N ALA A 485 -6.99 52.30 -29.09
CA ALA A 485 -6.80 53.25 -27.99
C ALA A 485 -5.37 53.24 -27.42
N ALA A 486 -4.61 52.18 -27.67
CA ALA A 486 -3.17 52.31 -27.93
C ALA A 486 -2.89 53.16 -29.20
N PHE A 487 -3.95 53.49 -29.95
CA PHE A 487 -4.07 54.64 -30.84
C PHE A 487 -4.87 55.73 -30.10
N THR A 488 -4.21 56.54 -29.28
CA THR A 488 -4.76 57.77 -28.67
C THR A 488 -3.85 58.95 -28.93
N ASP A 489 -4.45 60.12 -29.16
CA ASP A 489 -3.92 61.07 -30.15
C ASP A 489 -3.82 60.38 -31.53
N ASP A 490 -4.96 59.78 -31.93
CA ASP A 490 -5.33 59.21 -33.24
C ASP A 490 -6.83 59.41 -33.62
N THR A 491 -7.90 58.93 -32.96
CA THR A 491 -8.10 58.32 -31.62
C THR A 491 -9.40 57.46 -31.58
N LEU A 492 -9.49 56.37 -30.79
CA LEU A 492 -10.72 55.62 -30.36
C LEU A 492 -11.96 55.76 -31.27
N GLY A 493 -12.15 54.85 -32.24
CA GLY A 493 -13.06 55.06 -33.36
C GLY A 493 -14.57 54.75 -33.19
N THR A 494 -15.30 55.08 -34.26
CA THR A 494 -16.63 54.59 -34.70
C THR A 494 -16.69 54.95 -36.19
N GLU A 495 -17.16 54.14 -37.14
CA GLU A 495 -18.05 52.97 -37.09
C GLU A 495 -17.27 51.74 -37.64
N SER A 496 -17.25 50.53 -37.07
CA SER A 496 -18.17 49.80 -36.17
C SER A 496 -19.53 49.44 -36.78
N LEU A 497 -19.81 48.12 -36.81
CA LEU A 497 -21.14 47.51 -36.77
C LEU A 497 -21.96 47.42 -38.10
N PHE A 498 -22.42 46.19 -38.36
CA PHE A 498 -23.56 45.76 -39.19
C PHE A 498 -23.57 45.79 -40.73
N LEU A 499 -23.85 44.59 -41.25
CA LEU A 499 -24.86 44.24 -42.27
C LEU A 499 -24.60 44.55 -43.76
N ASP A 500 -25.55 44.01 -44.54
CA ASP A 500 -25.57 43.80 -45.98
C ASP A 500 -25.62 45.08 -46.84
N HIS A 501 -25.18 44.91 -48.10
CA HIS A 501 -25.52 45.69 -49.30
C HIS A 501 -24.83 47.05 -49.61
N LYS A 502 -23.94 46.97 -50.62
CA LYS A 502 -23.96 47.69 -51.93
C LYS A 502 -22.98 48.84 -52.27
N ASP A 503 -22.51 48.71 -53.52
CA ASP A 503 -22.17 49.71 -54.56
C ASP A 503 -20.93 50.64 -54.46
N ASN A 504 -19.87 50.21 -55.19
CA ASN A 504 -18.91 50.97 -56.02
C ASN A 504 -18.58 52.47 -55.74
N TYR A 505 -17.27 52.80 -55.60
CA TYR A 505 -16.41 53.41 -56.66
C TYR A 505 -15.13 54.13 -56.12
N GLY A 506 -13.95 53.82 -56.69
CA GLY A 506 -12.96 54.86 -57.11
C GLY A 506 -11.72 55.26 -56.27
N PHE A 507 -10.55 54.67 -56.61
CA PHE A 507 -9.19 55.27 -56.75
C PHE A 507 -8.42 56.05 -55.63
N GLY A 508 -7.30 55.47 -55.17
CA GLY A 508 -5.97 56.10 -54.97
C GLY A 508 -5.68 56.88 -53.66
N SER A 509 -4.43 57.07 -53.20
CA SER A 509 -3.11 56.47 -53.54
C SER A 509 -2.05 56.74 -52.43
N LEU A 510 -0.92 56.03 -52.41
CA LEU A 510 0.21 56.26 -51.46
C LEU A 510 0.91 57.63 -51.63
N VAL A 511 1.54 58.12 -50.54
CA VAL A 511 2.80 58.88 -50.54
C VAL A 511 3.65 58.45 -49.33
N SER A 512 4.98 58.51 -49.43
CA SER A 512 5.94 58.22 -48.35
C SER A 512 6.96 59.35 -48.16
N SER A 513 7.55 59.44 -46.96
CA SER A 513 8.79 60.20 -46.73
C SER A 513 9.54 59.69 -45.50
N GLN A 514 10.83 59.40 -45.64
CA GLN A 514 11.77 59.23 -44.52
C GLN A 514 12.30 60.58 -44.03
N SER A 515 12.78 60.60 -42.79
CA SER A 515 14.05 61.23 -42.43
C SER A 515 14.77 60.34 -41.42
#